data_AF-A0A7V1V2P9-F1
#
_entry.id   AF-A0A7V1V2P9-F1
#
_cell.length_a   1.000
_cell.length_b   1.000
_cell.length_c   1.000
_cell.angle_alpha   90.00
_cell.angle_beta   90.00
_cell.angle_gamma   90.00
#
_symmetry.space_group_name_H-M   'P 1'
#
loop_
_entity.id
_entity.type
_entity.pdbx_description
1 polymer ?
#
loop_
_entity_poly.entity_id
_entity_poly.type
_entity_poly.pdbx_seq_one_letter_code
_entity_poly.pdbx_strand_id
1 'polypeptide(L)'
;MSAPSTPTGGGSCTSSSAAYWGSLRVTSACTRSARRNCSSCWRSTIRTPTAPGVRERRAVGEQAITLELTVSDLKQFLYCPRIPFHRYVTRAPALPTAKMALGKEAHARTDRLERRRTLAEFDLLEGERQFHVPLRSVRLGLSGTLDMLIRTPREFIPVEMKDSVEPPGLNHKYQLVAYALLVEERFDCVVRRGCVQLIPVKEVVEYAITPNMRRHVLKTLTDMRRVLSLERLPEPPANRGKCTDCEYRRFCNDIW
;
A
#
# COMPACT_ATOMS: atom_id res chain seq x y z
N MET A 1 29.98 22.24 51.70
CA MET A 1 29.55 23.55 51.18
C MET A 1 28.17 23.38 50.56
N SER A 2 27.17 23.93 51.26
CA SER A 2 25.84 24.38 50.82
C SER A 2 25.02 23.58 49.80
N ALA A 3 23.92 23.00 50.28
CA ALA A 3 22.64 23.00 49.56
C ALA A 3 21.94 24.38 49.76
N PRO A 4 20.70 24.61 49.28
CA PRO A 4 20.09 24.46 47.96
C PRO A 4 19.49 25.81 47.47
N SER A 5 18.90 25.87 46.26
CA SER A 5 17.78 26.79 45.98
C SER A 5 17.07 26.48 44.65
N THR A 6 15.82 26.06 44.75
CA THR A 6 14.75 26.41 43.80
C THR A 6 14.22 27.81 44.15
N PRO A 7 13.78 28.60 43.16
CA PRO A 7 12.38 29.06 43.13
C PRO A 7 11.77 28.92 41.71
N THR A 8 10.59 28.34 41.50
CA THR A 8 9.21 28.87 41.61
C THR A 8 8.77 29.90 40.55
N GLY A 9 7.64 29.58 39.91
CA GLY A 9 6.59 30.53 39.46
C GLY A 9 6.81 31.13 38.07
N GLY A 10 5.81 31.26 37.20
CA GLY A 10 4.36 31.13 37.34
C GLY A 10 3.68 31.95 36.23
N GLY A 11 2.41 31.64 35.96
CA GLY A 11 1.47 32.46 35.19
C GLY A 11 1.43 32.15 33.69
N SER A 12 0.37 31.53 33.14
CA SER A 12 -0.99 32.08 32.92
C SER A 12 -0.96 33.19 31.86
N CYS A 13 -1.91 33.40 30.94
CA CYS A 13 -3.22 32.84 30.66
C CYS A 13 -3.67 33.46 29.31
N THR A 14 -4.59 32.78 28.60
CA THR A 14 -5.67 33.37 27.74
C THR A 14 -5.25 34.20 26.51
N SER A 15 -5.82 34.11 25.31
CA SER A 15 -7.22 34.03 24.88
C SER A 15 -7.19 33.92 23.34
N SER A 16 -7.92 32.98 22.72
CA SER A 16 -9.29 33.06 22.20
C SER A 16 -9.48 33.90 20.92
N SER A 17 -10.25 33.29 20.00
CA SER A 17 -11.13 33.93 19.00
C SER A 17 -10.46 34.43 17.70
N ALA A 18 -11.03 34.31 16.50
CA ALA A 18 -12.29 33.74 16.05
C ALA A 18 -12.27 33.56 14.51
N ALA A 19 -13.03 32.56 14.07
CA ALA A 19 -13.93 32.51 12.91
C ALA A 19 -13.73 33.45 11.71
N TYR A 20 -13.75 32.87 10.49
CA TYR A 20 -14.42 33.49 9.35
C TYR A 20 -15.22 32.46 8.54
N TRP A 21 -16.54 32.61 8.59
CA TRP A 21 -17.53 32.05 7.68
C TRP A 21 -17.59 32.91 6.40
N GLY A 22 -17.89 32.29 5.25
CA GLY A 22 -18.06 33.00 3.99
C GLY A 22 -18.74 32.15 2.94
N SER A 23 -20.03 31.88 3.15
CA SER A 23 -20.96 31.33 2.17
C SER A 23 -21.24 32.33 1.04
N LEU A 24 -21.29 31.87 -0.22
CA LEU A 24 -22.10 32.51 -1.26
C LEU A 24 -22.85 31.44 -2.05
N ARG A 25 -24.16 31.37 -1.80
CA ARG A 25 -25.17 30.87 -2.74
C ARG A 25 -25.57 32.05 -3.62
N VAL A 26 -25.72 31.81 -4.92
CA VAL A 26 -26.61 32.60 -5.77
C VAL A 26 -27.65 31.65 -6.37
N THR A 27 -28.88 32.13 -6.30
CA THR A 27 -30.17 31.52 -6.63
C THR A 27 -30.60 31.84 -8.07
N SER A 28 -31.78 31.30 -8.44
CA SER A 28 -32.60 31.48 -9.65
C SER A 28 -32.34 30.44 -10.76
N ALA A 29 -33.20 29.44 -11.04
CA ALA A 29 -34.65 29.35 -11.23
C ALA A 29 -35.15 29.96 -12.55
N CYS A 30 -35.47 29.11 -13.54
CA CYS A 30 -36.50 29.32 -14.57
C CYS A 30 -36.72 27.98 -15.34
N THR A 31 -37.62 27.11 -14.90
CA THR A 31 -39.01 26.88 -15.37
C THR A 31 -39.23 26.67 -16.88
N ARG A 32 -39.91 25.54 -17.18
CA ARG A 32 -40.89 25.28 -18.26
C ARG A 32 -40.36 25.19 -19.70
N SER A 33 -40.32 23.97 -20.26
CA SER A 33 -41.39 23.36 -21.07
C SER A 33 -41.51 23.91 -22.50
N ALA A 34 -41.04 23.15 -23.47
CA ALA A 34 -41.65 23.11 -24.80
C ALA A 34 -41.21 21.83 -25.54
N ARG A 35 -42.10 20.84 -25.55
CA ARG A 35 -42.18 19.91 -26.68
C ARG A 35 -42.54 20.72 -27.92
N ARG A 36 -41.86 20.51 -29.04
CA ARG A 36 -42.46 20.57 -30.38
C ARG A 36 -41.56 19.85 -31.37
N ASN A 37 -42.09 18.71 -31.81
CA ASN A 37 -41.82 18.07 -33.09
C ASN A 37 -41.91 19.11 -34.22
N CYS A 38 -40.95 19.15 -35.14
CA CYS A 38 -41.29 19.39 -36.54
C CYS A 38 -40.21 18.83 -37.46
N SER A 39 -40.63 17.79 -38.17
CA SER A 39 -40.05 17.20 -39.35
C SER A 39 -39.93 18.19 -40.51
N SER A 40 -39.00 17.88 -41.41
CA SER A 40 -38.80 18.43 -42.75
C SER A 40 -37.98 19.73 -42.82
N CYS A 41 -36.80 19.61 -43.45
CA CYS A 41 -36.44 20.37 -44.66
C CYS A 41 -34.93 20.62 -44.73
N TRP A 42 -34.12 19.58 -45.00
CA TRP A 42 -32.77 19.78 -45.56
C TRP A 42 -32.54 18.75 -46.65
N ARG A 43 -32.89 19.13 -47.88
CA ARG A 43 -32.43 18.48 -49.11
C ARG A 43 -31.48 19.46 -49.79
N SER A 44 -30.18 19.22 -49.66
CA SER A 44 -29.17 19.67 -50.63
C SER A 44 -27.84 18.97 -50.36
N THR A 45 -27.69 17.82 -51.02
CA THR A 45 -26.52 17.42 -51.81
C THR A 45 -25.17 17.98 -51.37
N ILE A 46 -24.42 17.19 -50.60
CA ILE A 46 -22.95 17.28 -50.63
C ILE A 46 -22.39 15.87 -50.82
N ARG A 47 -21.61 15.75 -51.88
CA ARG A 47 -20.96 14.54 -52.39
C ARG A 47 -20.07 13.89 -51.34
N THR A 48 -20.16 12.57 -51.27
CA THR A 48 -19.22 11.68 -50.59
C THR A 48 -17.84 11.72 -51.24
N PRO A 49 -16.76 11.87 -50.45
CA PRO A 49 -15.48 11.29 -50.76
C PRO A 49 -15.37 9.93 -50.06
N THR A 50 -15.36 8.86 -50.84
CA THR A 50 -14.97 7.52 -50.37
C THR A 50 -13.49 7.54 -50.00
N ALA A 51 -13.21 7.67 -48.70
CA ALA A 51 -11.86 7.50 -48.17
C ALA A 51 -11.54 6.00 -48.05
N PRO A 52 -10.39 5.54 -48.58
CA PRO A 52 -9.98 4.15 -48.50
C PRO A 52 -9.35 3.84 -47.13
N GLY A 53 -9.62 2.63 -46.63
CA GLY A 53 -8.77 1.95 -45.65
C GLY A 53 -8.77 2.55 -44.25
N VAL A 54 -9.88 2.38 -43.51
CA VAL A 54 -9.78 2.31 -42.05
C VAL A 54 -8.94 1.07 -41.75
N ARG A 55 -7.64 1.25 -41.55
CA ARG A 55 -6.84 0.28 -40.81
C ARG A 55 -7.51 0.16 -39.47
N GLU A 56 -8.27 -0.93 -39.30
CA GLU A 56 -8.63 -1.46 -37.99
C GLU A 56 -7.37 -1.37 -37.14
N ARG A 57 -7.36 -0.41 -36.21
CA ARG A 57 -6.46 -0.49 -35.08
C ARG A 57 -6.90 -1.75 -34.38
N ARG A 58 -6.23 -2.85 -34.69
CA ARG A 58 -6.30 -4.09 -33.92
C ARG A 58 -6.31 -3.65 -32.46
N ALA A 59 -7.41 -3.96 -31.78
CA ALA A 59 -7.41 -4.06 -30.34
C ALA A 59 -6.22 -4.96 -30.01
N VAL A 60 -5.11 -4.35 -29.58
CA VAL A 60 -3.96 -5.10 -29.12
C VAL A 60 -4.46 -5.81 -27.89
N GLY A 61 -4.55 -7.13 -28.03
CA GLY A 61 -5.18 -8.05 -27.11
C GLY A 61 -4.91 -7.71 -25.66
N GLU A 62 -6.00 -7.42 -24.99
CA GLU A 62 -6.28 -7.80 -23.62
C GLU A 62 -5.65 -9.17 -23.30
N GLN A 63 -4.98 -9.23 -22.14
CA GLN A 63 -4.26 -10.38 -21.55
C GLN A 63 -2.77 -10.52 -21.90
N ALA A 64 -1.99 -9.47 -21.58
CA ALA A 64 -0.64 -9.74 -21.08
C ALA A 64 -0.78 -10.54 -19.77
N ILE A 65 -0.26 -11.77 -19.74
CA ILE A 65 -0.14 -12.57 -18.52
C ILE A 65 0.66 -11.72 -17.55
N THR A 66 -0.04 -11.05 -16.65
CA THR A 66 0.56 -10.14 -15.70
C THR A 66 1.24 -11.03 -14.68
N LEU A 67 2.58 -11.10 -14.70
CA LEU A 67 3.36 -11.85 -13.73
C LEU A 67 2.77 -11.63 -12.33
N GLU A 68 2.30 -12.71 -11.72
CA GLU A 68 1.71 -12.66 -10.38
C GLU A 68 2.86 -12.48 -9.37
N LEU A 69 2.82 -11.34 -8.68
CA LEU A 69 3.79 -10.96 -7.67
C LEU A 69 3.17 -11.13 -6.28
N THR A 70 4.01 -11.29 -5.27
CA THR A 70 3.56 -11.28 -3.88
C THR A 70 3.81 -9.93 -3.21
N VAL A 71 3.05 -9.64 -2.14
CA VAL A 71 3.30 -8.46 -1.28
C VAL A 71 4.72 -8.50 -0.69
N SER A 72 5.24 -9.70 -0.40
CA SER A 72 6.62 -9.91 0.00
C SER A 72 7.62 -9.51 -1.08
N ASP A 73 7.34 -9.79 -2.36
CA ASP A 73 8.21 -9.36 -3.47
C ASP A 73 8.26 -7.84 -3.58
N LEU A 74 7.13 -7.14 -3.37
CA LEU A 74 7.09 -5.69 -3.35
C LEU A 74 7.94 -5.12 -2.21
N LYS A 75 7.81 -5.68 -1.00
CA LYS A 75 8.65 -5.31 0.15
C LYS A 75 10.14 -5.49 -0.18
N GLN A 76 10.49 -6.63 -0.75
CA GLN A 76 11.87 -6.96 -1.09
C GLN A 76 12.41 -6.07 -2.22
N PHE A 77 11.59 -5.74 -3.23
CA PHE A 77 11.97 -4.83 -4.29
C PHE A 77 12.33 -3.44 -3.77
N LEU A 78 11.51 -2.92 -2.84
CA LEU A 78 11.77 -1.64 -2.18
C LEU A 78 13.01 -1.68 -1.26
N TYR A 79 13.36 -2.85 -0.73
CA TYR A 79 14.58 -3.05 0.05
C TYR A 79 15.82 -3.10 -0.86
N CYS A 80 15.77 -3.97 -1.88
CA CYS A 80 16.78 -4.16 -2.92
C CYS A 80 16.14 -4.77 -4.19
N PRO A 81 16.12 -4.06 -5.33
CA PRO A 81 15.51 -4.55 -6.58
C PRO A 81 16.13 -5.86 -7.11
N ARG A 82 17.36 -6.17 -6.72
CA ARG A 82 18.06 -7.40 -7.12
C ARG A 82 17.50 -8.67 -6.46
N ILE A 83 16.82 -8.54 -5.32
CA ILE A 83 16.27 -9.71 -4.60
C ILE A 83 15.18 -10.38 -5.46
N PRO A 84 14.11 -9.68 -5.90
CA PRO A 84 13.16 -10.26 -6.86
C PRO A 84 13.81 -10.68 -8.18
N PHE A 85 14.83 -9.97 -8.66
CA PHE A 85 15.54 -10.36 -9.88
C PHE A 85 16.18 -11.75 -9.74
N HIS A 86 16.93 -12.00 -8.66
CA HIS A 86 17.54 -13.31 -8.45
C HIS A 86 16.51 -14.42 -8.22
N ARG A 87 15.39 -14.09 -7.56
CA ARG A 87 14.27 -15.03 -7.34
C ARG A 87 13.61 -15.46 -8.64
N TYR A 88 13.26 -14.51 -9.51
CA TYR A 88 12.41 -14.77 -10.68
C TYR A 88 13.19 -15.01 -11.98
N VAL A 89 14.29 -14.28 -12.20
CA VAL A 89 15.07 -14.35 -13.45
C VAL A 89 16.16 -15.41 -13.33
N THR A 90 17.08 -15.26 -12.37
CA THR A 90 18.17 -16.24 -12.22
C THR A 90 17.75 -17.52 -11.51
N ARG A 91 16.58 -17.52 -10.86
CA ARG A 91 16.03 -18.63 -10.06
C ARG A 91 17.04 -19.20 -9.06
N ALA A 92 17.82 -18.30 -8.45
CA ALA A 92 18.82 -18.67 -7.47
C ALA A 92 18.13 -19.21 -6.20
N PRO A 93 18.67 -20.25 -5.54
CA PRO A 93 18.10 -20.72 -4.30
C PRO A 93 18.29 -19.68 -3.19
N ALA A 94 17.18 -19.28 -2.56
CA ALA A 94 17.21 -18.45 -1.36
C ALA A 94 17.74 -19.26 -0.17
N LEU A 95 18.74 -18.73 0.53
CA LEU A 95 19.26 -19.32 1.76
C LEU A 95 18.58 -18.63 2.96
N PRO A 96 17.68 -19.32 3.69
CA PRO A 96 17.00 -18.72 4.83
C PRO A 96 18.03 -18.38 5.92
N THR A 97 17.92 -17.16 6.47
CA THR A 97 18.81 -16.70 7.54
C THR A 97 18.24 -17.08 8.91
N ALA A 98 19.09 -17.16 9.94
CA ALA A 98 18.66 -17.42 11.32
C ALA A 98 17.59 -16.41 11.80
N LYS A 99 17.73 -15.13 11.38
CA LYS A 99 16.76 -14.07 11.69
C LYS A 99 15.37 -14.34 11.09
N MET A 100 15.30 -14.96 9.90
CA MET A 100 14.03 -15.34 9.28
C MET A 100 13.34 -16.47 10.05
N ALA A 101 14.11 -17.45 10.54
CA ALA A 101 13.57 -18.55 11.34
C ALA A 101 13.01 -18.05 12.68
N LEU A 102 13.78 -17.24 13.41
CA LEU A 102 13.35 -16.63 14.67
C LEU A 102 12.10 -15.76 14.49
N GLY A 103 12.04 -14.94 13.43
CA GLY A 103 10.86 -14.14 13.12
C GLY A 103 9.61 -15.01 12.95
N LYS A 104 9.70 -16.13 12.24
CA LYS A 104 8.58 -17.05 12.02
C LYS A 104 8.06 -17.65 13.34
N GLU A 105 8.96 -18.01 14.25
CA GLU A 105 8.60 -18.50 15.58
C GLU A 105 7.94 -17.39 16.44
N ALA A 106 8.47 -16.16 16.37
CA ALA A 106 7.92 -15.01 17.06
C ALA A 106 6.50 -14.68 16.60
N HIS A 107 6.23 -14.71 15.28
CA HIS A 107 4.89 -14.57 14.73
C HIS A 107 3.94 -15.64 15.29
N ALA A 108 4.30 -16.92 15.17
CA ALA A 108 3.47 -18.02 15.64
C ALA A 108 3.15 -17.96 17.14
N ARG A 109 4.08 -17.46 17.96
CA ARG A 109 3.86 -17.20 19.39
C ARG A 109 2.91 -16.03 19.60
N THR A 110 3.08 -14.96 18.82
CA THR A 110 2.28 -13.74 18.93
C THR A 110 0.84 -13.96 18.52
N ASP A 111 0.58 -14.72 17.45
CA ASP A 111 -0.77 -15.07 16.99
C ASP A 111 -1.61 -15.74 18.09
N ARG A 112 -0.96 -16.54 18.95
CA ARG A 112 -1.62 -17.20 20.09
C ARG A 112 -1.94 -16.21 21.22
N LEU A 113 -1.06 -15.24 21.45
CA LEU A 113 -1.22 -14.24 22.52
C LEU A 113 -2.23 -13.16 22.13
N GLU A 114 -2.21 -12.71 20.88
CA GLU A 114 -3.09 -11.65 20.37
C GLU A 114 -4.57 -12.01 20.43
N ARG A 115 -4.91 -13.29 20.29
CA ARG A 115 -6.28 -13.78 20.49
C ARG A 115 -6.87 -13.46 21.87
N ARG A 116 -6.03 -13.21 22.87
CA ARG A 116 -6.45 -12.97 24.27
C ARG A 116 -6.36 -11.49 24.68
N ARG A 117 -5.91 -10.59 23.80
CA ARG A 117 -5.69 -9.17 24.13
C ARG A 117 -6.90 -8.30 23.81
N THR A 118 -7.03 -7.18 24.51
CA THR A 118 -7.99 -6.11 24.15
C THR A 118 -7.53 -5.41 22.88
N LEU A 119 -8.42 -4.68 22.22
CA LEU A 119 -8.10 -3.89 21.01
C LEU A 119 -7.66 -2.45 21.32
N ALA A 120 -7.42 -2.14 22.60
CA ALA A 120 -7.10 -0.80 23.05
C ALA A 120 -5.81 -0.24 22.42
N GLU A 121 -4.85 -1.10 22.08
CA GLU A 121 -3.60 -0.70 21.39
C GLU A 121 -3.83 -0.19 19.95
N PHE A 122 -5.02 -0.44 19.38
CA PHE A 122 -5.44 0.04 18.06
C PHE A 122 -6.48 1.18 18.15
N ASP A 123 -6.65 1.76 19.34
CA ASP A 123 -7.70 2.75 19.64
C ASP A 123 -9.12 2.24 19.36
N LEU A 124 -9.38 0.97 19.67
CA LEU A 124 -10.66 0.31 19.45
C LEU A 124 -11.22 -0.30 20.74
N LEU A 125 -12.52 -0.11 20.95
CA LEU A 125 -13.27 -0.75 22.04
C LEU A 125 -13.64 -2.20 21.69
N GLU A 126 -14.08 -2.44 20.44
CA GLU A 126 -14.56 -3.73 19.95
C GLU A 126 -14.17 -3.92 18.48
N GLY A 127 -14.08 -5.19 18.05
CA GLY A 127 -13.74 -5.57 16.68
C GLY A 127 -13.45 -7.06 16.54
N GLU A 128 -13.65 -7.59 15.35
CA GLU A 128 -13.35 -8.97 14.99
C GLU A 128 -11.91 -9.06 14.46
N ARG A 129 -11.10 -9.97 15.02
CA ARG A 129 -9.75 -10.27 14.53
C ARG A 129 -9.78 -11.47 13.60
N GLN A 130 -9.23 -11.30 12.42
CA GLN A 130 -8.97 -12.39 11.48
C GLN A 130 -7.47 -12.51 11.27
N PHE A 131 -6.90 -13.68 11.53
CA PHE A 131 -5.47 -13.94 11.41
C PHE A 131 -5.15 -14.67 10.10
N HIS A 132 -3.96 -14.44 9.56
CA HIS A 132 -3.44 -15.07 8.34
C HIS A 132 -4.43 -15.01 7.16
N VAL A 133 -4.94 -13.82 6.89
CA VAL A 133 -5.98 -13.60 5.88
C VAL A 133 -5.35 -13.73 4.49
N PRO A 134 -5.67 -14.77 3.69
CA PRO A 134 -5.16 -14.88 2.34
C PRO A 134 -5.85 -13.85 1.45
N LEU A 135 -5.06 -13.09 0.70
CA LEU A 135 -5.53 -12.00 -0.13
C LEU A 135 -4.95 -12.15 -1.53
N ARG A 136 -5.79 -11.92 -2.54
CA ARG A 136 -5.40 -12.01 -3.94
C ARG A 136 -6.22 -11.05 -4.78
N SER A 137 -5.55 -10.36 -5.68
CA SER A 137 -6.16 -9.53 -6.70
C SER A 137 -5.65 -9.95 -8.07
N VAL A 138 -6.57 -10.41 -8.93
CA VAL A 138 -6.26 -10.73 -10.33
C VAL A 138 -5.93 -9.45 -11.09
N ARG A 139 -6.71 -8.39 -10.85
CA ARG A 139 -6.55 -7.09 -11.50
C ARG A 139 -5.20 -6.45 -11.20
N LEU A 140 -4.73 -6.53 -9.97
CA LEU A 140 -3.42 -6.01 -9.57
C LEU A 140 -2.28 -6.99 -9.85
N GLY A 141 -2.57 -8.26 -10.17
CA GLY A 141 -1.57 -9.33 -10.28
C GLY A 141 -0.75 -9.47 -9.00
N LEU A 142 -1.41 -9.39 -7.85
CA LEU A 142 -0.79 -9.31 -6.53
C LEU A 142 -1.49 -10.25 -5.53
N SER A 143 -0.72 -11.00 -4.77
CA SER A 143 -1.22 -11.87 -3.69
C SER A 143 -0.36 -11.80 -2.42
N GLY A 144 -0.90 -12.27 -1.31
CA GLY A 144 -0.18 -12.34 -0.04
C GLY A 144 -1.07 -12.82 1.10
N THR A 145 -0.47 -13.02 2.26
CA THR A 145 -1.19 -13.40 3.48
C THR A 145 -0.96 -12.30 4.51
N LEU A 146 -2.03 -11.57 4.84
CA LEU A 146 -2.00 -10.54 5.86
C LEU A 146 -1.98 -11.18 7.25
N ASP A 147 -1.08 -10.73 8.13
CA ASP A 147 -0.93 -11.29 9.47
C ASP A 147 -2.21 -11.18 10.28
N MET A 148 -2.77 -9.97 10.36
CA MET A 148 -4.03 -9.74 11.05
C MET A 148 -4.86 -8.66 10.35
N LEU A 149 -6.16 -8.88 10.29
CA LEU A 149 -7.16 -7.90 9.88
C LEU A 149 -8.10 -7.65 11.05
N ILE A 150 -8.25 -6.40 11.45
CA ILE A 150 -9.25 -6.00 12.43
C ILE A 150 -10.44 -5.42 11.67
N ARG A 151 -11.61 -6.00 11.90
CA ARG A 151 -12.87 -5.55 11.30
C ARG A 151 -13.76 -4.95 12.39
N THR A 152 -14.23 -3.74 12.14
CA THR A 152 -15.28 -3.09 12.95
C THR A 152 -16.48 -2.81 12.06
N PRO A 153 -17.64 -2.41 12.62
CA PRO A 153 -18.76 -1.93 11.80
C PRO A 153 -18.43 -0.70 10.93
N ARG A 154 -17.32 0.01 11.23
CA ARG A 154 -16.97 1.29 10.58
C ARG A 154 -15.78 1.20 9.64
N GLU A 155 -14.84 0.29 9.89
CA GLU A 155 -13.58 0.23 9.15
C GLU A 155 -12.94 -1.16 9.15
N PHE A 156 -12.02 -1.34 8.19
CA PHE A 156 -11.11 -2.48 8.08
C PHE A 156 -9.69 -1.97 8.28
N ILE A 157 -8.97 -2.54 9.25
CA ILE A 157 -7.61 -2.14 9.60
C ILE A 157 -6.67 -3.32 9.35
N PRO A 158 -5.88 -3.31 8.27
CA PRO A 158 -4.82 -4.29 8.11
C PRO A 158 -3.70 -4.02 9.12
N VAL A 159 -3.20 -5.10 9.72
CA VAL A 159 -2.12 -5.09 10.70
C VAL A 159 -1.00 -6.01 10.23
N GLU A 160 0.19 -5.44 10.04
CA GLU A 160 1.43 -6.17 9.78
C GLU A 160 2.19 -6.32 11.09
N MET A 161 2.66 -7.52 11.42
CA MET A 161 3.47 -7.73 12.61
C MET A 161 4.95 -7.73 12.24
N LYS A 162 5.80 -7.17 13.10
CA LYS A 162 7.24 -7.11 12.88
C LYS A 162 7.99 -7.47 14.15
N ASP A 163 8.85 -8.48 14.05
CA ASP A 163 9.78 -8.85 15.13
C ASP A 163 11.00 -7.90 15.14
N SER A 164 10.80 -6.68 15.64
CA SER A 164 11.79 -5.61 15.67
C SER A 164 11.41 -4.58 16.71
N VAL A 165 12.40 -4.01 17.39
CA VAL A 165 12.22 -2.81 18.23
C VAL A 165 12.32 -1.51 17.43
N GLU A 166 12.96 -1.56 16.27
CA GLU A 166 13.13 -0.38 15.41
C GLU A 166 11.84 -0.06 14.63
N PRO A 167 11.55 1.24 14.42
CA PRO A 167 10.46 1.69 13.58
C PRO A 167 10.46 1.05 12.18
N PRO A 168 9.27 0.84 11.58
CA PRO A 168 9.18 0.27 10.25
C PRO A 168 9.74 1.22 9.19
N GLY A 169 10.70 0.71 8.39
CA GLY A 169 11.20 1.42 7.22
C GLY A 169 10.18 1.52 6.08
N LEU A 170 10.50 2.27 5.04
CA LEU A 170 9.61 2.52 3.89
C LEU A 170 9.10 1.24 3.21
N ASN A 171 9.91 0.18 3.16
CA ASN A 171 9.52 -1.09 2.59
C ASN A 171 8.35 -1.74 3.35
N HIS A 172 8.32 -1.66 4.68
CA HIS A 172 7.22 -2.17 5.51
C HIS A 172 5.98 -1.28 5.40
N LYS A 173 6.17 0.04 5.33
CA LYS A 173 5.07 0.98 5.09
C LYS A 173 4.32 0.66 3.80
N TYR A 174 5.05 0.42 2.70
CA TYR A 174 4.40 0.10 1.42
C TYR A 174 3.93 -1.35 1.30
N GLN A 175 4.49 -2.28 2.08
CA GLN A 175 3.93 -3.61 2.28
C GLN A 175 2.52 -3.52 2.88
N LEU A 176 2.36 -2.73 3.95
CA LEU A 176 1.06 -2.48 4.58
C LEU A 176 0.06 -1.83 3.61
N VAL A 177 0.50 -0.85 2.82
CA VAL A 177 -0.36 -0.22 1.79
C VAL A 177 -0.77 -1.22 0.71
N ALA A 178 0.12 -2.14 0.32
CA ALA A 178 -0.22 -3.19 -0.63
C ALA A 178 -1.30 -4.13 -0.07
N TYR A 179 -1.21 -4.49 1.22
CA TYR A 179 -2.30 -5.22 1.88
C TYR A 179 -3.59 -4.42 1.96
N ALA A 180 -3.53 -3.12 2.25
CA ALA A 180 -4.70 -2.26 2.23
C ALA A 180 -5.43 -2.32 0.88
N LEU A 181 -4.70 -2.22 -0.24
CA LEU A 181 -5.30 -2.34 -1.58
C LEU A 181 -5.98 -3.70 -1.82
N LEU A 182 -5.39 -4.79 -1.31
CA LEU A 182 -5.96 -6.13 -1.44
C LEU A 182 -7.21 -6.30 -0.56
N VAL A 183 -7.22 -5.70 0.63
CA VAL A 183 -8.39 -5.67 1.52
C VAL A 183 -9.52 -4.87 0.87
N GLU A 184 -9.22 -3.69 0.32
CA GLU A 184 -10.19 -2.85 -0.41
C GLU A 184 -10.87 -3.64 -1.55
N GLU A 185 -10.10 -4.38 -2.35
CA GLU A 185 -10.66 -5.19 -3.45
C GLU A 185 -11.44 -6.41 -2.97
N ARG A 186 -10.98 -7.10 -1.92
CA ARG A 186 -11.66 -8.30 -1.42
C ARG A 186 -12.99 -7.99 -0.72
N PHE A 187 -13.05 -6.89 0.01
CA PHE A 187 -14.19 -6.56 0.88
C PHE A 187 -15.04 -5.39 0.34
N ASP A 188 -14.71 -4.87 -0.84
CA ASP A 188 -15.37 -3.71 -1.46
C ASP A 188 -15.49 -2.53 -0.47
N CYS A 189 -14.35 -2.14 0.10
CA CYS A 189 -14.30 -1.15 1.17
C CYS A 189 -13.20 -0.11 0.94
N VAL A 190 -13.12 0.88 1.84
CA VAL A 190 -12.04 1.87 1.86
C VAL A 190 -11.23 1.71 3.14
N VAL A 191 -9.95 1.40 3.01
CA VAL A 191 -9.03 1.28 4.13
C VAL A 191 -8.41 2.66 4.41
N ARG A 192 -8.77 3.24 5.55
CA ARG A 192 -8.34 4.61 5.93
C ARG A 192 -7.00 4.64 6.64
N ARG A 193 -6.76 3.63 7.48
CA ARG A 193 -5.52 3.45 8.23
C ARG A 193 -5.09 1.99 8.20
N GLY A 194 -3.82 1.76 8.41
CA GLY A 194 -3.26 0.44 8.68
C GLY A 194 -2.20 0.56 9.76
N CYS A 195 -1.88 -0.56 10.40
CA CYS A 195 -0.98 -0.56 11.55
C CYS A 195 0.19 -1.52 11.33
N VAL A 196 1.35 -1.16 11.90
CA VAL A 196 2.47 -2.07 12.08
C VAL A 196 2.66 -2.32 13.57
N GLN A 197 2.52 -3.56 14.01
CA GLN A 197 2.72 -3.95 15.40
C GLN A 197 4.16 -4.45 15.60
N LEU A 198 4.91 -3.78 16.48
CA LEU A 198 6.25 -4.18 16.88
C LEU A 198 6.16 -5.22 18.01
N ILE A 199 6.41 -6.49 17.69
CA ILE A 199 6.19 -7.63 18.59
C ILE A 199 6.94 -7.48 19.93
N PRO A 200 8.25 -7.12 19.97
CA PRO A 200 9.01 -7.13 21.21
C PRO A 200 8.56 -6.05 22.21
N VAL A 201 8.18 -4.88 21.72
CA VAL A 201 7.79 -3.71 22.52
C VAL A 201 6.28 -3.52 22.65
N LYS A 202 5.49 -4.29 21.89
CA LYS A 202 4.02 -4.18 21.82
C LYS A 202 3.55 -2.77 21.45
N GLU A 203 4.33 -2.08 20.65
CA GLU A 203 4.00 -0.75 20.14
C GLU A 203 3.31 -0.88 18.79
N VAL A 204 2.28 -0.05 18.57
CA VAL A 204 1.53 0.01 17.32
C VAL A 204 1.87 1.32 16.62
N VAL A 205 2.44 1.21 15.43
CA VAL A 205 2.70 2.36 14.55
C VAL A 205 1.58 2.46 13.52
N GLU A 206 0.75 3.49 13.63
CA GLU A 206 -0.35 3.75 12.70
C GLU A 206 0.10 4.54 11.47
N TYR A 207 -0.43 4.17 10.30
CA TYR A 207 -0.30 4.91 9.06
C TYR A 207 -1.65 5.24 8.45
N ALA A 208 -1.92 6.53 8.22
CA ALA A 208 -2.99 6.95 7.33
C ALA A 208 -2.69 6.53 5.88
N ILE A 209 -3.60 5.81 5.24
CA ILE A 209 -3.42 5.29 3.89
C ILE A 209 -3.90 6.34 2.88
N THR A 210 -2.96 7.03 2.25
CA THR A 210 -3.27 8.15 1.33
C THR A 210 -3.37 7.70 -0.14
N PRO A 211 -4.03 8.47 -1.02
CA PRO A 211 -4.06 8.18 -2.46
C PRO A 211 -2.66 8.18 -3.12
N ASN A 212 -1.74 9.03 -2.64
CA ASN A 212 -0.35 9.04 -3.11
C ASN A 212 0.36 7.72 -2.81
N MET A 213 0.15 7.16 -1.62
CA MET A 213 0.74 5.88 -1.23
C MET A 213 0.21 4.74 -2.09
N ARG A 214 -1.09 4.72 -2.39
CA ARG A 214 -1.71 3.75 -3.32
C ARG A 214 -1.07 3.85 -4.70
N ARG A 215 -0.95 5.06 -5.27
CA ARG A 215 -0.29 5.28 -6.57
C ARG A 215 1.15 4.80 -6.56
N HIS A 216 1.89 5.02 -5.47
CA HIS A 216 3.26 4.53 -5.35
C HIS A 216 3.33 3.01 -5.43
N VAL A 217 2.46 2.27 -4.72
CA VAL A 217 2.42 0.81 -4.81
C VAL A 217 2.15 0.34 -6.24
N LEU A 218 1.15 0.94 -6.93
CA LEU A 218 0.83 0.58 -8.32
C LEU A 218 2.00 0.86 -9.28
N LYS A 219 2.69 2.00 -9.09
CA LYS A 219 3.89 2.33 -9.86
C LYS A 219 5.01 1.32 -9.60
N THR A 220 5.27 0.98 -8.33
CA THR A 220 6.30 0.02 -7.95
C THR A 220 6.03 -1.36 -8.55
N LEU A 221 4.78 -1.84 -8.55
CA LEU A 221 4.41 -3.10 -9.24
C LEU A 221 4.69 -3.04 -10.74
N THR A 222 4.43 -1.90 -11.38
CA THR A 222 4.73 -1.69 -12.80
C THR A 222 6.23 -1.71 -13.06
N ASP A 223 7.02 -1.01 -12.24
CA ASP A 223 8.48 -0.97 -12.33
C ASP A 223 9.10 -2.36 -12.09
N MET A 224 8.59 -3.11 -11.10
CA MET A 224 8.97 -4.50 -10.84
C MET A 224 8.78 -5.37 -12.08
N ARG A 225 7.58 -5.36 -12.67
CA ARG A 225 7.29 -6.16 -13.87
C ARG A 225 8.17 -5.76 -15.04
N ARG A 226 8.48 -4.47 -15.19
CA ARG A 226 9.41 -3.99 -16.21
C ARG A 226 10.83 -4.53 -15.99
N VAL A 227 11.34 -4.48 -14.76
CA VAL A 227 12.67 -5.03 -14.43
C VAL A 227 12.73 -6.52 -14.73
N LEU A 228 11.70 -7.26 -14.30
CA LEU A 228 11.66 -8.72 -14.45
C LEU A 228 11.47 -9.16 -15.91
N SER A 229 10.66 -8.44 -16.70
CA SER A 229 10.45 -8.75 -18.12
C SER A 229 11.63 -8.38 -19.02
N LEU A 230 12.41 -7.36 -18.65
CA LEU A 230 13.61 -6.97 -19.39
C LEU A 230 14.82 -7.83 -19.03
N GLU A 231 14.72 -8.65 -17.97
CA GLU A 231 15.81 -9.50 -17.46
C GLU A 231 17.14 -8.74 -17.26
N ARG A 232 17.04 -7.43 -17.00
CA ARG A 232 18.21 -6.58 -16.77
C ARG A 232 18.47 -6.48 -15.28
N LEU A 233 19.66 -6.93 -14.87
CA LEU A 233 20.12 -6.84 -13.49
C LEU A 233 20.04 -5.38 -13.01
N PRO A 234 19.27 -5.07 -11.96
CA PRO A 234 19.21 -3.71 -11.42
C PRO A 234 20.56 -3.24 -10.88
N GLU A 235 20.72 -1.92 -10.81
CA GLU A 235 21.84 -1.31 -10.09
C GLU A 235 21.90 -1.78 -8.63
N PRO A 236 23.11 -1.88 -8.04
CA PRO A 236 23.24 -2.30 -6.66
C PRO A 236 22.64 -1.25 -5.71
N PRO A 237 22.18 -1.67 -4.52
CA PRO A 237 21.70 -0.72 -3.53
C PRO A 237 22.84 0.20 -3.07
N ALA A 238 22.57 1.50 -2.91
CA ALA A 238 23.54 2.47 -2.44
C ALA A 238 24.12 2.11 -1.05
N ASN A 239 23.25 1.66 -0.13
CA ASN A 239 23.69 1.16 1.17
C ASN A 239 24.10 -0.32 1.07
N ARG A 240 25.41 -0.56 1.05
CA ARG A 240 26.00 -1.92 1.00
C ARG A 240 25.84 -2.72 2.28
N GLY A 241 25.60 -2.09 3.43
CA GLY A 241 25.34 -2.77 4.71
C GLY A 241 24.13 -3.72 4.66
N LYS A 242 23.17 -3.45 3.75
CA LYS A 242 22.04 -4.35 3.46
C LYS A 242 22.47 -5.74 2.96
N CYS A 243 23.68 -5.84 2.43
CA CYS A 243 24.14 -7.06 1.77
C CYS A 243 24.79 -8.06 2.73
N THR A 244 25.05 -7.68 3.99
CA THR A 244 25.64 -8.57 5.01
C THR A 244 24.74 -9.78 5.27
N ASP A 245 23.43 -9.54 5.43
CA ASP A 245 22.44 -10.57 5.74
C ASP A 245 21.56 -10.95 4.52
N CYS A 246 22.00 -10.64 3.30
CA CYS A 246 21.21 -10.87 2.09
C CYS A 246 21.26 -12.35 1.67
N GLU A 247 20.08 -12.96 1.49
CA GLU A 247 19.92 -14.36 1.05
C GLU A 247 20.52 -14.64 -0.34
N TYR A 248 20.69 -13.60 -1.16
CA TYR A 248 21.29 -13.70 -2.50
C TYR A 248 22.73 -13.15 -2.60
N ARG A 249 23.38 -12.83 -1.47
CA ARG A 249 24.73 -12.24 -1.45
C ARG A 249 25.73 -13.01 -2.32
N ARG A 250 25.70 -14.35 -2.28
CA ARG A 250 26.60 -15.24 -3.03
C ARG A 250 26.43 -15.17 -4.55
N PHE A 251 25.28 -14.69 -5.02
CA PHE A 251 24.95 -14.58 -6.46
C PHE A 251 25.13 -13.15 -7.00
N CYS A 252 25.19 -12.16 -6.11
CA CYS A 252 25.17 -10.74 -6.46
C CYS A 252 26.54 -10.20 -6.90
N ASN A 253 27.64 -10.85 -6.50
CA ASN A 253 29.06 -10.60 -6.83
C ASN A 253 29.57 -9.13 -6.84
N ASP A 254 28.81 -8.20 -6.26
CA ASP A 254 29.08 -6.75 -6.31
C ASP A 254 29.54 -6.18 -4.96
N ILE A 255 30.07 -7.03 -4.08
CA ILE A 255 30.63 -6.63 -2.79
C ILE A 255 32.08 -7.10 -2.82
N TRP A 256 32.96 -6.18 -3.21
CA TRP A 256 34.42 -6.31 -3.15
C TRP A 256 34.91 -5.50 -1.96
#